data_AF-A0AA43FGS4-F1
#
_entry.id   AF-A0AA43FGS4-F1
#
_cell.length_a   1.000
_cell.length_b   1.000
_cell.length_c   1.000
_cell.angle_alpha   90.00
_cell.angle_beta   90.00
_cell.angle_gamma   90.00
#
_symmetry.space_group_name_H-M   'P 1'
#
loop_
_entity.id
_entity.type
_entity.pdbx_description
1 polymer ?
#
loop_
_entity_poly.entity_id
_entity_poly.type
_entity_poly.pdbx_seq_one_letter_code
_entity_poly.pdbx_strand_id
1 'polypeptide(L)'
;MNTQTEPRPFTLLSTDKTDDPVLRQILDQDMANKNSPLELMKEYATQINKSTAYGDLAVKLDRLFTLGIPPEDLDGYYHGVTLGLKTGLDGFAKLEGFLKKFGLKQADPMQMFYGRILSSSSPWAGKNFAPISAEKLDHFTDGQASGDGYMLGINSFRQDDGKIVNNIAGYALTAIMDMKKAPPPEGIQRSWISQKGGMFLARKAASIDPDNPGKQVVALNYRWKKLGNRFPNDLLVDEIVYIADGLLLGKLFYATTLQRIGKDYDPSAPDKDYEYRDFGYFLLMDDSWVQEKNRLWPELTDDISTDLPERFRTFTLTDPQKASSLEQNLGAGKTVLHYLRDLSNGVAEGGDREKKSFTALKELFSLGQRPEGINGYFNGGVVAFQSSGFFKIFEPLNILNKLWPIARPFSPWTGKSFTPTTVEGAARYIGADAAYYNDKGQVFVGANTYSERLDPSLPAAIFVENVDKIGMVVEKPNENEKAHGVGVKSFYFIACFAPSINPQTSTAEVLQFNYRWPSFHTMPPDFLCIDELVRISDGLYLGQLLYSTEPSLPFDPARAPADYKYENFGFFMLMDDQWQGIRNFIEFDVDTSFLQL
;
A
#
# COMPACT_ATOMS: atom_id res chain seq x y z
N MET A 1 3.96 25.83 -7.71
CA MET A 1 5.41 26.01 -7.45
C MET A 1 5.97 24.64 -7.15
N ASN A 2 7.07 24.21 -7.80
CA ASN A 2 7.78 22.99 -7.46
C ASN A 2 8.24 23.04 -6.00
N THR A 3 7.54 22.38 -5.09
CA THR A 3 8.15 21.97 -3.82
C THR A 3 8.95 20.71 -4.12
N GLN A 4 10.13 20.90 -4.72
CA GLN A 4 11.20 19.95 -4.50
C GLN A 4 11.38 19.91 -2.98
N THR A 5 10.92 18.83 -2.34
CA THR A 5 11.38 18.50 -1.00
C THR A 5 12.89 18.41 -1.11
N GLU A 6 13.60 19.37 -0.51
CA GLU A 6 15.05 19.37 -0.51
C GLU A 6 15.53 17.97 -0.06
N PRO A 7 16.56 17.41 -0.70
CA PRO A 7 17.10 16.13 -0.30
C PRO A 7 17.43 16.18 1.19
N ARG A 8 16.86 15.28 1.99
CA ARG A 8 17.22 15.14 3.41
C ARG A 8 18.30 14.07 3.48
N PRO A 9 19.59 14.37 3.67
CA PRO A 9 20.61 13.34 3.73
C PRO A 9 20.61 12.63 5.09
N PHE A 10 21.42 11.57 5.23
CA PHE A 10 21.84 11.11 6.54
C PHE A 10 22.68 12.20 7.21
N THR A 11 22.15 12.86 8.24
CA THR A 11 22.80 14.02 8.89
C THR A 11 23.49 13.70 10.21
N LEU A 12 23.17 12.54 10.82
CA LEU A 12 23.54 12.24 12.22
C LEU A 12 24.33 10.93 12.34
N LEU A 13 25.27 10.71 11.43
CA LEU A 13 26.24 9.60 11.49
C LEU A 13 27.58 10.10 12.03
N SER A 14 28.28 9.28 12.81
CA SER A 14 29.63 9.58 13.31
C SER A 14 30.56 9.94 12.14
N THR A 15 31.00 11.20 12.09
CA THR A 15 31.76 11.81 10.98
C THR A 15 33.18 11.28 10.81
N ASP A 16 33.67 10.51 11.77
CA ASP A 16 35.05 10.01 11.80
C ASP A 16 35.26 8.76 10.93
N LYS A 17 34.23 8.34 10.16
CA LYS A 17 34.21 7.09 9.39
C LYS A 17 33.70 7.25 7.95
N THR A 18 33.99 8.37 7.30
CA THR A 18 33.63 8.63 5.89
C THR A 18 34.26 7.67 4.87
N ASP A 19 35.28 6.91 5.27
CA ASP A 19 35.92 5.86 4.46
C ASP A 19 35.32 4.46 4.67
N ASP A 20 34.22 4.34 5.44
CA ASP A 20 33.58 3.05 5.67
C ASP A 20 32.99 2.46 4.37
N PRO A 21 33.41 1.25 3.96
CA PRO A 21 33.01 0.69 2.67
C PRO A 21 31.51 0.37 2.59
N VAL A 22 30.89 -0.04 3.70
CA VAL A 22 29.46 -0.35 3.75
C VAL A 22 28.66 0.96 3.72
N LEU A 23 29.09 1.99 4.45
CA LEU A 23 28.47 3.30 4.39
C LEU A 23 28.56 3.91 2.98
N ARG A 24 29.72 3.82 2.32
CA ARG A 24 29.86 4.28 0.93
C ARG A 24 28.96 3.52 -0.03
N GLN A 25 28.80 2.20 0.17
CA GLN A 25 27.81 1.44 -0.61
C GLN A 25 26.40 2.00 -0.43
N ILE A 26 26.01 2.31 0.81
CA ILE A 26 24.69 2.88 1.12
C ILE A 26 24.53 4.27 0.48
N LEU A 27 25.50 5.16 0.67
CA LEU A 27 25.41 6.56 0.24
C LEU A 27 25.59 6.73 -1.28
N ASP A 28 26.53 6.00 -1.87
CA ASP A 28 26.90 6.20 -3.28
C ASP A 28 26.06 5.34 -4.23
N GLN A 29 25.57 4.18 -3.77
CA GLN A 29 24.84 3.22 -4.61
C GLN A 29 23.36 3.16 -4.21
N ASP A 30 23.07 2.81 -2.96
CA ASP A 30 21.68 2.55 -2.57
C ASP A 30 20.85 3.85 -2.53
N MET A 31 21.47 4.99 -2.22
CA MET A 31 20.83 6.32 -2.22
C MET A 31 20.81 7.01 -3.58
N ALA A 32 21.48 6.49 -4.62
CA ALA A 32 21.75 7.20 -5.88
C ALA A 32 20.50 7.75 -6.61
N ASN A 33 19.32 7.19 -6.35
CA ASN A 33 18.05 7.60 -6.94
C ASN A 33 16.96 7.90 -5.89
N LYS A 34 17.38 8.27 -4.67
CA LYS A 34 16.48 8.50 -3.53
C LYS A 34 16.67 9.89 -2.98
N ASN A 35 15.58 10.51 -2.58
CA ASN A 35 15.58 11.88 -2.06
C ASN A 35 15.67 11.90 -0.52
N SER A 36 15.50 10.76 0.16
CA SER A 36 15.60 10.67 1.61
C SER A 36 16.04 9.28 2.11
N PRO A 37 16.63 9.19 3.33
CA PRO A 37 16.84 7.95 4.05
C PRO A 37 15.57 7.12 4.21
N LEU A 38 14.41 7.77 4.32
CA LEU A 38 13.16 7.07 4.53
C LEU A 38 12.72 6.29 3.28
N GLU A 39 12.95 6.82 2.08
CA GLU A 39 12.77 6.08 0.81
C GLU A 39 13.67 4.84 0.77
N LEU A 40 14.91 4.97 1.26
CA LEU A 40 15.84 3.84 1.33
C LEU A 40 15.33 2.77 2.29
N MET A 41 14.86 3.19 3.47
CA MET A 41 14.31 2.26 4.45
C MET A 41 13.04 1.57 3.94
N LYS A 42 12.19 2.24 3.15
CA LYS A 42 11.04 1.60 2.50
C LYS A 42 11.48 0.52 1.53
N GLU A 43 12.52 0.78 0.74
CA GLU A 43 13.07 -0.22 -0.17
C GLU A 43 13.63 -1.43 0.60
N TYR A 44 14.43 -1.18 1.64
CA TYR A 44 14.96 -2.24 2.50
C TYR A 44 13.85 -3.06 3.15
N ALA A 45 12.84 -2.42 3.73
CA ALA A 45 11.67 -3.11 4.28
C ALA A 45 10.98 -3.98 3.20
N THR A 46 10.80 -3.44 1.99
CA THR A 46 10.19 -4.19 0.88
C THR A 46 11.00 -5.42 0.49
N GLN A 47 12.33 -5.29 0.42
CA GLN A 47 13.23 -6.40 0.12
C GLN A 47 13.23 -7.44 1.25
N ILE A 48 13.33 -7.01 2.50
CA ILE A 48 13.29 -7.88 3.69
C ILE A 48 11.98 -8.67 3.73
N ASN A 49 10.84 -8.02 3.51
CA ASN A 49 9.53 -8.65 3.59
C ASN A 49 9.24 -9.61 2.42
N LYS A 50 9.93 -9.46 1.28
CA LYS A 50 9.85 -10.39 0.13
C LYS A 50 10.86 -11.53 0.22
N SER A 51 11.89 -11.41 1.04
CA SER A 51 12.97 -12.39 1.18
C SER A 51 12.68 -13.43 2.26
N THR A 52 13.40 -14.55 2.22
CA THR A 52 13.41 -15.58 3.28
C THR A 52 14.54 -15.38 4.29
N ALA A 53 15.43 -14.43 4.06
CA ALA A 53 16.54 -14.05 4.93
C ALA A 53 16.88 -12.55 4.77
N TYR A 54 17.56 -11.94 5.75
CA TYR A 54 17.99 -10.54 5.65
C TYR A 54 19.18 -10.34 4.70
N GLY A 55 20.08 -11.32 4.60
CA GLY A 55 21.30 -11.22 3.78
C GLY A 55 22.12 -9.96 4.07
N ASP A 56 22.63 -9.34 3.02
CA ASP A 56 23.47 -8.12 3.10
C ASP A 56 22.74 -6.92 3.71
N LEU A 57 21.39 -6.90 3.73
CA LEU A 57 20.63 -5.81 4.32
C LEU A 57 20.78 -5.74 5.85
N ALA A 58 20.98 -6.88 6.53
CA ALA A 58 21.31 -6.87 7.96
C ALA A 58 22.62 -6.13 8.21
N VAL A 59 23.65 -6.40 7.39
CA VAL A 59 24.97 -5.75 7.50
C VAL A 59 24.84 -4.24 7.31
N LYS A 60 24.03 -3.80 6.33
CA LYS A 60 23.79 -2.37 6.07
C LYS A 60 23.03 -1.70 7.22
N LEU A 61 21.97 -2.33 7.74
CA LEU A 61 21.19 -1.81 8.87
C LEU A 61 22.01 -1.77 10.17
N ASP A 62 22.77 -2.82 10.47
CA ASP A 62 23.71 -2.83 11.59
C ASP A 62 24.75 -1.74 11.45
N ARG A 63 25.26 -1.50 10.23
CA ARG A 63 26.23 -0.42 10.03
C ARG A 63 25.63 0.95 10.30
N LEU A 64 24.44 1.24 9.79
CA LEU A 64 23.75 2.49 10.08
C LEU A 64 23.48 2.64 11.58
N PHE A 65 23.10 1.56 12.26
CA PHE A 65 22.88 1.56 13.70
C PHE A 65 24.17 1.85 14.49
N THR A 66 25.28 1.19 14.14
CA THR A 66 26.59 1.42 14.77
C THR A 66 27.10 2.84 14.55
N LEU A 67 26.77 3.46 13.42
CA LEU A 67 27.22 4.82 13.07
C LEU A 67 26.29 5.92 13.57
N GLY A 68 25.00 5.64 13.80
CA GLY A 68 24.05 6.59 14.33
C GLY A 68 24.41 7.07 15.73
N ILE A 69 23.91 8.22 16.15
CA ILE A 69 24.20 8.82 17.46
C ILE A 69 23.03 8.61 18.44
N PRO A 70 23.27 8.44 19.75
CA PRO A 70 22.15 8.34 20.70
C PRO A 70 21.35 9.65 20.73
N PRO A 71 20.02 9.61 20.78
CA PRO A 71 19.21 10.82 20.93
C PRO A 71 19.53 11.53 22.25
N GLU A 72 19.69 12.86 22.20
CA GLU A 72 19.95 13.69 23.38
C GLU A 72 18.69 13.87 24.22
N ASP A 73 17.59 14.24 23.56
CA ASP A 73 16.27 14.43 24.16
C ASP A 73 15.23 13.61 23.37
N LEU A 74 14.31 12.98 24.09
CA LEU A 74 13.11 12.34 23.54
C LEU A 74 11.91 12.79 24.35
N ASP A 75 11.00 13.52 23.72
CA ASP A 75 9.74 13.90 24.33
C ASP A 75 8.61 13.82 23.31
N GLY A 76 7.44 13.39 23.78
CA GLY A 76 6.28 13.22 22.94
C GLY A 76 6.30 11.94 22.11
N TYR A 77 5.61 12.01 20.97
CA TYR A 77 5.26 10.84 20.17
C TYR A 77 6.12 10.73 18.93
N TYR A 78 6.59 9.50 18.66
CA TYR A 78 7.30 9.15 17.46
C TYR A 78 6.54 8.04 16.72
N HIS A 79 6.30 8.26 15.43
CA HIS A 79 5.64 7.34 14.51
C HIS A 79 6.53 6.14 14.23
N GLY A 80 5.96 4.95 14.29
CA GLY A 80 6.66 3.68 14.15
C GLY A 80 6.40 2.99 12.82
N VAL A 81 7.46 2.43 12.25
CA VAL A 81 7.42 1.48 11.13
C VAL A 81 8.35 0.32 11.42
N THR A 82 7.86 -0.91 11.38
CA THR A 82 8.72 -2.09 11.49
C THR A 82 9.33 -2.39 10.13
N LEU A 83 10.66 -2.57 10.07
CA LEU A 83 11.36 -2.92 8.83
C LEU A 83 11.35 -4.43 8.59
N GLY A 84 11.41 -5.21 9.67
CA GLY A 84 11.20 -6.66 9.68
C GLY A 84 11.53 -7.30 11.03
N LEU A 85 11.20 -8.58 11.19
CA LEU A 85 11.52 -9.40 12.36
C LEU A 85 12.33 -10.65 11.98
N LYS A 86 13.15 -11.15 12.92
CA LYS A 86 13.98 -12.36 12.83
C LYS A 86 13.66 -13.33 13.96
N THR A 87 13.93 -14.62 13.78
CA THR A 87 13.60 -15.68 14.77
C THR A 87 14.58 -15.74 15.95
N GLY A 88 15.78 -15.17 15.84
CA GLY A 88 16.72 -14.95 16.96
C GLY A 88 17.17 -16.18 17.78
N LEU A 89 16.90 -17.42 17.33
CA LEU A 89 17.20 -18.67 18.07
C LEU A 89 18.29 -19.52 17.39
N ASP A 90 19.33 -19.90 18.15
CA ASP A 90 20.42 -20.82 17.73
C ASP A 90 19.96 -22.24 17.35
N GLY A 91 18.70 -22.61 17.63
CA GLY A 91 18.09 -23.83 17.07
C GLY A 91 18.14 -23.85 15.55
N PHE A 92 18.05 -22.67 14.92
CA PHE A 92 18.23 -22.52 13.48
C PHE A 92 19.69 -22.54 13.05
N ALA A 93 20.66 -22.12 13.86
CA ALA A 93 22.08 -22.26 13.52
C ALA A 93 22.53 -23.76 13.47
N LYS A 94 21.95 -24.60 14.34
CA LYS A 94 22.12 -26.07 14.24
C LYS A 94 21.36 -26.66 13.05
N LEU A 95 20.18 -26.13 12.71
CA LEU A 95 19.44 -26.48 11.50
C LEU A 95 20.13 -25.97 10.23
N GLU A 96 20.87 -24.86 10.28
CA GLU A 96 21.64 -24.25 9.20
C GLU A 96 22.79 -25.16 8.79
N GLY A 97 23.52 -25.72 9.77
CA GLY A 97 24.55 -26.73 9.50
C GLY A 97 23.98 -28.00 8.85
N PHE A 98 22.72 -28.34 9.14
CA PHE A 98 22.00 -29.48 8.58
C PHE A 98 21.45 -29.18 7.17
N LEU A 99 20.76 -28.06 6.96
CA LEU A 99 20.15 -27.64 5.69
C LEU A 99 21.21 -27.30 4.62
N LYS A 100 22.34 -26.70 5.02
CA LYS A 100 23.48 -26.42 4.13
C LYS A 100 24.13 -27.70 3.60
N LYS A 101 24.08 -28.81 4.37
CA LYS A 101 24.49 -30.15 3.92
C LYS A 101 23.54 -30.77 2.88
N PHE A 102 22.29 -30.31 2.80
CA PHE A 102 21.27 -30.81 1.87
C PHE A 102 20.93 -29.83 0.73
N GLY A 103 21.66 -28.71 0.58
CA GLY A 103 21.46 -27.75 -0.51
C GLY A 103 20.15 -26.95 -0.46
N LEU A 104 19.47 -26.91 0.68
CA LEU A 104 18.22 -26.17 0.86
C LEU A 104 18.50 -24.71 1.25
N LYS A 105 17.78 -23.75 0.65
CA LYS A 105 17.95 -22.30 0.87
C LYS A 105 17.57 -21.89 2.30
N GLN A 106 18.29 -20.93 2.87
CA GLN A 106 18.03 -20.33 4.20
C GLN A 106 16.61 -19.72 4.28
N ALA A 107 15.86 -20.04 5.33
CA ALA A 107 14.54 -19.48 5.60
C ALA A 107 14.36 -19.18 7.10
N ASP A 108 14.06 -17.92 7.43
CA ASP A 108 13.67 -17.46 8.77
C ASP A 108 12.13 -17.49 8.89
N PRO A 109 11.55 -18.36 9.73
CA PRO A 109 10.10 -18.51 9.86
C PRO A 109 9.38 -17.26 10.38
N MET A 110 9.99 -16.51 11.31
CA MET A 110 9.43 -15.25 11.79
C MET A 110 9.47 -14.17 10.72
N GLN A 111 10.52 -14.14 9.90
CA GLN A 111 10.57 -13.25 8.73
C GLN A 111 9.50 -13.63 7.70
N MET A 112 9.34 -14.92 7.43
CA MET A 112 8.28 -15.40 6.52
C MET A 112 6.88 -15.08 7.06
N PHE A 113 6.65 -15.27 8.36
CA PHE A 113 5.38 -14.98 9.00
C PHE A 113 5.10 -13.48 8.97
N TYR A 114 6.04 -12.66 9.44
CA TYR A 114 5.90 -11.21 9.48
C TYR A 114 5.78 -10.59 8.07
N GLY A 115 6.73 -10.91 7.17
CA GLY A 115 6.81 -10.31 5.84
C GLY A 115 5.68 -10.71 4.89
N ARG A 116 5.05 -11.88 5.09
CA ARG A 116 3.91 -12.32 4.27
C ARG A 116 2.55 -11.95 4.85
N ILE A 117 2.44 -11.82 6.17
CA ILE A 117 1.15 -11.71 6.85
C ILE A 117 0.96 -10.34 7.50
N LEU A 118 2.00 -9.76 8.14
CA LEU A 118 1.84 -8.60 9.03
C LEU A 118 2.45 -7.29 8.50
N SER A 119 3.35 -7.33 7.52
CA SER A 119 4.05 -6.12 7.06
C SER A 119 3.13 -5.09 6.40
N SER A 120 2.00 -5.52 5.83
CA SER A 120 1.00 -4.65 5.17
C SER A 120 -0.08 -4.12 6.12
N SER A 121 -0.07 -4.51 7.39
CA SER A 121 -1.12 -4.14 8.34
C SER A 121 -0.59 -4.07 9.77
N SER A 122 0.62 -3.53 9.98
CA SER A 122 1.22 -3.55 11.32
C SER A 122 0.38 -2.76 12.33
N PRO A 123 -0.09 -3.39 13.42
CA PRO A 123 -0.91 -2.70 14.43
C PRO A 123 -0.09 -1.72 15.28
N TRP A 124 1.23 -1.83 15.28
CA TRP A 124 2.12 -0.98 16.06
C TRP A 124 2.27 0.40 15.40
N ALA A 125 1.86 1.44 16.12
CA ALA A 125 1.77 2.81 15.63
C ALA A 125 3.05 3.61 15.82
N GLY A 126 3.83 3.28 16.85
CA GLY A 126 4.94 4.09 17.33
C GLY A 126 5.11 4.03 18.84
N LYS A 127 5.88 4.97 19.38
CA LYS A 127 6.20 5.06 20.81
C LYS A 127 6.01 6.49 21.30
N ASN A 128 5.54 6.62 22.53
CA ASN A 128 5.52 7.89 23.24
C ASN A 128 6.57 7.87 24.35
N PHE A 129 7.27 8.99 24.53
CA PHE A 129 8.24 9.23 25.59
C PHE A 129 7.77 10.39 26.45
N ALA A 130 8.08 10.33 27.74
CA ALA A 130 7.84 11.42 28.66
C ALA A 130 8.89 11.40 29.79
N PRO A 131 9.29 12.56 30.31
CA PRO A 131 10.12 12.63 31.51
C PRO A 131 9.47 11.87 32.68
N ILE A 132 10.29 11.18 33.48
CA ILE A 132 9.83 10.46 34.67
C ILE A 132 10.34 11.15 35.94
N SER A 133 9.49 11.26 36.96
CA SER A 133 9.93 11.75 38.27
C SER A 133 10.73 10.69 39.03
N ALA A 134 11.62 11.13 39.93
CA ALA A 134 12.40 10.22 40.78
C ALA A 134 11.51 9.24 41.58
N GLU A 135 10.37 9.72 42.10
CA GLU A 135 9.40 8.88 42.82
C GLU A 135 8.81 7.77 41.93
N LYS A 136 8.44 8.08 40.69
CA LYS A 136 7.92 7.08 39.75
C LYS A 136 9.01 6.12 39.29
N LEU A 137 10.24 6.60 39.10
CA LEU A 137 11.39 5.76 38.77
C LEU A 137 11.68 4.76 39.90
N ASP A 138 11.73 5.24 41.14
CA ASP A 138 11.89 4.41 42.34
C ASP A 138 10.76 3.36 42.42
N HIS A 139 9.52 3.79 42.19
CA HIS A 139 8.37 2.89 42.16
C HIS A 139 8.56 1.75 41.15
N PHE A 140 8.90 2.04 39.90
CA PHE A 140 9.02 1.01 38.85
C PHE A 140 10.25 0.11 38.98
N THR A 141 11.30 0.58 39.65
CA THR A 141 12.59 -0.11 39.73
C THR A 141 12.91 -0.67 41.10
N ASP A 142 12.01 -0.52 42.08
CA ASP A 142 12.25 -0.91 43.48
C ASP A 142 13.55 -0.29 44.04
N GLY A 143 13.80 0.97 43.67
CA GLY A 143 15.00 1.73 44.05
C GLY A 143 16.31 1.26 43.42
N GLN A 144 16.27 0.30 42.50
CA GLN A 144 17.47 -0.24 41.83
C GLN A 144 18.00 0.69 40.73
N ALA A 145 17.19 1.63 40.26
CA ALA A 145 17.63 2.69 39.35
C ALA A 145 17.59 4.06 40.05
N SER A 146 18.65 4.85 39.89
CA SER A 146 18.73 6.23 40.36
C SER A 146 19.49 7.10 39.36
N GLY A 147 19.33 8.42 39.47
CA GLY A 147 19.97 9.42 38.61
C GLY A 147 19.02 10.06 37.59
N ASP A 148 19.51 11.14 36.97
CA ASP A 148 18.80 11.90 35.95
C ASP A 148 18.88 11.21 34.56
N GLY A 149 17.99 11.59 33.64
CA GLY A 149 18.03 11.12 32.25
C GLY A 149 17.24 9.83 31.95
N TYR A 150 16.44 9.35 32.91
CA TYR A 150 15.42 8.33 32.63
C TYR A 150 14.17 8.97 32.03
N MET A 151 13.51 8.21 31.16
CA MET A 151 12.23 8.56 30.56
C MET A 151 11.28 7.36 30.68
N LEU A 152 10.00 7.63 30.86
CA LEU A 152 8.97 6.62 30.75
C LEU A 152 8.46 6.61 29.32
N GLY A 153 8.41 5.43 28.71
CA GLY A 153 7.80 5.27 27.41
C GLY A 153 6.74 4.18 27.36
N ILE A 154 5.94 4.24 26.31
CA ILE A 154 4.84 3.30 26.05
C ILE A 154 4.65 3.14 24.54
N ASN A 155 4.30 1.93 24.10
CA ASN A 155 3.94 1.71 22.71
C ASN A 155 2.50 2.14 22.45
N SER A 156 2.29 2.74 21.28
CA SER A 156 0.97 3.06 20.76
C SER A 156 0.57 2.05 19.69
N PHE A 157 -0.72 1.77 19.59
CA PHE A 157 -1.29 0.83 18.62
C PHE A 157 -2.49 1.45 17.91
N ARG A 158 -2.61 1.16 16.60
CA ARG A 158 -3.67 1.67 15.73
C ARG A 158 -5.02 1.07 16.08
N GLN A 159 -6.10 1.70 15.64
CA GLN A 159 -7.43 1.09 15.69
C GLN A 159 -7.50 -0.11 14.75
N ASP A 160 -8.12 -1.19 15.24
CA ASP A 160 -8.39 -2.38 14.44
C ASP A 160 -9.34 -2.02 13.31
N ASP A 161 -8.86 -2.11 12.07
CA ASP A 161 -9.64 -1.89 10.84
C ASP A 161 -10.44 -3.14 10.44
N GLY A 162 -10.48 -4.17 11.30
CA GLY A 162 -11.26 -5.38 11.09
C GLY A 162 -10.54 -6.45 10.25
N LYS A 163 -9.27 -6.24 9.86
CA LYS A 163 -8.46 -7.25 9.17
C LYS A 163 -8.24 -8.47 10.06
N ILE A 164 -8.67 -9.67 9.65
CA ILE A 164 -8.57 -10.94 10.41
C ILE A 164 -7.14 -11.21 10.93
N VAL A 165 -6.12 -10.77 10.19
CA VAL A 165 -4.72 -10.88 10.61
C VAL A 165 -4.37 -9.95 11.78
N ASN A 166 -4.94 -8.74 11.81
CA ASN A 166 -4.91 -7.84 12.96
C ASN A 166 -5.69 -8.40 14.15
N ASN A 167 -6.73 -9.22 13.92
CA ASN A 167 -7.37 -9.95 15.01
C ASN A 167 -6.43 -10.96 15.67
N ILE A 168 -5.70 -11.81 14.93
CA ILE A 168 -4.79 -12.79 15.56
C ILE A 168 -3.58 -12.11 16.22
N ALA A 169 -2.98 -11.12 15.54
CA ALA A 169 -1.87 -10.34 16.11
C ALA A 169 -2.34 -9.47 17.28
N GLY A 170 -3.52 -8.86 17.18
CA GLY A 170 -4.18 -8.07 18.22
C GLY A 170 -4.54 -8.92 19.42
N TYR A 171 -5.16 -10.10 19.27
CA TYR A 171 -5.45 -11.01 20.38
C TYR A 171 -4.18 -11.54 21.06
N ALA A 172 -3.13 -11.85 20.30
CA ALA A 172 -1.82 -12.24 20.85
C ALA A 172 -1.12 -11.07 21.56
N LEU A 173 -1.06 -9.88 20.96
CA LEU A 173 -0.46 -8.67 21.52
C LEU A 173 -1.26 -8.14 22.72
N THR A 174 -2.60 -8.22 22.72
CA THR A 174 -3.46 -7.74 23.83
C THR A 174 -3.25 -8.60 25.08
N ALA A 175 -3.15 -9.92 24.91
CA ALA A 175 -2.92 -10.85 26.01
C ALA A 175 -1.50 -10.77 26.61
N ILE A 176 -0.53 -10.30 25.82
CA ILE A 176 0.90 -10.23 26.14
C ILE A 176 1.33 -8.83 26.65
N MET A 177 0.67 -7.75 26.18
CA MET A 177 1.14 -6.37 26.40
C MET A 177 0.31 -5.52 27.38
N ASP A 178 -0.65 -6.14 28.10
CA ASP A 178 -1.59 -5.46 29.04
C ASP A 178 -2.16 -4.15 28.45
N MET A 179 -2.68 -4.23 27.22
CA MET A 179 -3.11 -3.05 26.47
C MET A 179 -4.33 -2.41 27.12
N LYS A 180 -4.23 -1.10 27.39
CA LYS A 180 -5.34 -0.29 27.90
C LYS A 180 -5.86 0.60 26.78
N LYS A 181 -7.19 0.78 26.75
CA LYS A 181 -7.81 1.77 25.84
C LYS A 181 -7.17 3.13 26.10
N ALA A 182 -6.71 3.78 25.03
CA ALA A 182 -6.18 5.12 25.14
C ALA A 182 -7.32 6.10 25.44
N PRO A 183 -7.13 7.12 26.30
CA PRO A 183 -8.07 8.23 26.39
C PRO A 183 -8.15 8.94 25.03
N PRO A 184 -9.32 9.47 24.64
CA PRO A 184 -9.48 10.17 23.38
C PRO A 184 -8.48 11.35 23.31
N PRO A 185 -7.74 11.51 22.20
CA PRO A 185 -6.63 12.44 22.12
C PRO A 185 -7.08 13.89 22.07
N GLU A 186 -6.26 14.78 22.61
CA GLU A 186 -6.34 16.22 22.42
C GLU A 186 -5.74 16.56 21.04
N GLY A 187 -6.54 16.44 19.98
CA GLY A 187 -6.16 16.84 18.62
C GLY A 187 -6.40 15.77 17.55
N ILE A 188 -6.65 16.23 16.31
CA ILE A 188 -7.03 15.40 15.15
C ILE A 188 -5.91 14.43 14.74
N GLN A 189 -4.63 14.80 14.92
CA GLN A 189 -3.47 14.04 14.43
C GLN A 189 -3.20 12.69 15.12
N ARG A 190 -3.89 12.36 16.21
CA ARG A 190 -3.62 11.14 17.00
C ARG A 190 -4.88 10.32 17.32
N SER A 191 -6.03 10.67 16.72
CA SER A 191 -7.35 10.02 16.89
C SER A 191 -7.38 8.53 16.56
N TRP A 192 -6.38 8.06 15.83
CA TRP A 192 -6.21 6.69 15.37
C TRP A 192 -5.47 5.76 16.35
N ILE A 193 -4.85 6.31 17.40
CA ILE A 193 -4.26 5.49 18.46
C ILE A 193 -5.39 4.99 19.37
N SER A 194 -5.75 3.72 19.22
CA SER A 194 -6.86 3.13 19.98
C SER A 194 -6.40 2.51 21.31
N GLN A 195 -5.16 2.05 21.37
CA GLN A 195 -4.61 1.31 22.50
C GLN A 195 -3.17 1.73 22.79
N LYS A 196 -2.80 1.64 24.07
CA LYS A 196 -1.43 1.82 24.53
C LYS A 196 -1.07 0.67 25.46
N GLY A 197 0.17 0.18 25.36
CA GLY A 197 0.65 -0.96 26.14
C GLY A 197 2.16 -1.13 26.02
N GLY A 198 2.73 -2.10 26.72
CA GLY A 198 4.17 -2.32 26.68
C GLY A 198 4.98 -1.12 27.18
N MET A 199 4.88 -0.80 28.48
CA MET A 199 5.65 0.29 29.06
C MET A 199 7.15 -0.05 29.12
N PHE A 200 8.01 0.95 29.04
CA PHE A 200 9.46 0.76 29.16
C PHE A 200 10.11 1.95 29.85
N LEU A 201 11.27 1.71 30.45
CA LEU A 201 12.15 2.77 30.92
C LEU A 201 13.26 3.00 29.89
N ALA A 202 13.31 4.21 29.35
CA ALA A 202 14.34 4.62 28.40
C ALA A 202 15.45 5.39 29.11
N ARG A 203 16.70 5.12 28.75
CA ARG A 203 17.88 5.88 29.20
C ARG A 203 19.01 5.77 28.20
N LYS A 204 19.95 6.72 28.22
CA LYS A 204 21.24 6.53 27.56
C LYS A 204 22.04 5.42 28.26
N ALA A 205 22.60 4.51 27.49
CA ALA A 205 23.40 3.39 28.00
C ALA A 205 24.40 2.90 26.94
N ALA A 206 25.35 2.08 27.37
CA ALA A 206 26.10 1.24 26.45
C ALA A 206 25.18 0.16 25.86
N SER A 207 25.39 -0.15 24.59
CA SER A 207 24.60 -1.15 23.86
C SER A 207 24.81 -2.55 24.44
N ILE A 208 23.72 -3.30 24.52
CA ILE A 208 23.69 -4.73 24.87
C ILE A 208 24.01 -5.63 23.68
N ASP A 209 24.20 -5.05 22.49
CA ASP A 209 24.60 -5.77 21.29
C ASP A 209 25.99 -6.39 21.50
N PRO A 210 26.13 -7.73 21.49
CA PRO A 210 27.42 -8.38 21.69
C PRO A 210 28.45 -8.02 20.60
N ASP A 211 27.99 -7.58 19.43
CA ASP A 211 28.86 -7.16 18.32
C ASP A 211 29.33 -5.70 18.45
N ASN A 212 28.71 -4.91 19.34
CA ASN A 212 29.02 -3.50 19.55
C ASN A 212 29.11 -3.10 21.05
N PRO A 213 29.87 -3.84 21.89
CA PRO A 213 29.90 -3.62 23.34
C PRO A 213 30.59 -2.28 23.66
N GLY A 214 29.78 -1.24 23.93
CA GLY A 214 30.26 0.11 24.23
C GLY A 214 29.68 1.20 23.32
N LYS A 215 28.97 0.86 22.25
CA LYS A 215 28.20 1.84 21.47
C LYS A 215 27.20 2.53 22.39
N GLN A 216 27.20 3.86 22.42
CA GLN A 216 26.18 4.61 23.16
C GLN A 216 24.86 4.62 22.40
N VAL A 217 23.78 4.25 23.06
CA VAL A 217 22.41 4.17 22.51
C VAL A 217 21.44 4.74 23.54
N VAL A 218 20.18 4.96 23.15
CA VAL A 218 19.10 4.98 24.14
C VAL A 218 18.49 3.58 24.20
N ALA A 219 18.61 2.95 25.37
CA ALA A 219 18.08 1.62 25.64
C ALA A 219 16.69 1.74 26.27
N LEU A 220 15.71 1.03 25.71
CA LEU A 220 14.31 0.98 26.12
C LEU A 220 14.09 -0.36 26.82
N ASN A 221 14.12 -0.37 28.15
CA ASN A 221 14.08 -1.59 28.94
C ASN A 221 12.63 -1.90 29.39
N TYR A 222 12.07 -2.99 28.87
CA TYR A 222 10.71 -3.45 29.16
C TYR A 222 10.64 -4.41 30.36
N ARG A 223 11.79 -4.81 30.89
CA ARG A 223 11.88 -6.03 31.71
C ARG A 223 11.61 -5.79 33.20
N TRP A 224 11.52 -4.54 33.62
CA TRP A 224 11.20 -4.21 35.01
C TRP A 224 9.82 -4.72 35.37
N LYS A 225 9.76 -5.55 36.41
CA LYS A 225 8.55 -6.27 36.84
C LYS A 225 7.32 -5.37 37.01
N LYS A 226 7.51 -4.20 37.61
CA LYS A 226 6.42 -3.25 37.90
C LYS A 226 5.94 -2.46 36.69
N LEU A 227 6.58 -2.60 35.52
CA LEU A 227 6.01 -2.12 34.26
C LEU A 227 4.82 -2.95 33.80
N GLY A 228 4.65 -4.16 34.35
CA GLY A 228 3.49 -5.03 34.07
C GLY A 228 3.55 -5.76 32.74
N ASN A 229 4.69 -5.72 32.05
CA ASN A 229 4.90 -6.47 30.81
C ASN A 229 4.92 -7.98 31.08
N ARG A 230 4.41 -8.77 30.13
CA ARG A 230 4.42 -10.24 30.20
C ARG A 230 5.28 -10.81 29.07
N PHE A 231 5.61 -12.09 29.20
CA PHE A 231 6.32 -12.83 28.18
C PHE A 231 5.68 -12.67 26.78
N PRO A 232 6.48 -12.38 25.73
CA PRO A 232 7.94 -12.27 25.75
C PRO A 232 8.49 -10.88 26.09
N ASN A 233 7.66 -9.84 26.24
CA ASN A 233 8.13 -8.45 26.40
C ASN A 233 8.88 -8.18 27.71
N ASP A 234 8.66 -9.01 28.74
CA ASP A 234 9.48 -9.00 29.96
C ASP A 234 10.93 -9.47 29.71
N LEU A 235 11.28 -9.88 28.48
CA LEU A 235 12.63 -10.21 28.02
C LEU A 235 13.20 -9.19 27.01
N LEU A 236 12.41 -8.17 26.63
CA LEU A 236 12.74 -7.23 25.54
C LEU A 236 13.56 -6.03 26.03
N VAL A 237 14.55 -5.67 25.23
CA VAL A 237 15.20 -4.36 25.23
C VAL A 237 15.24 -3.87 23.78
N ASP A 238 14.65 -2.71 23.51
CA ASP A 238 14.93 -2.03 22.25
C ASP A 238 16.12 -1.08 22.43
N GLU A 239 16.87 -0.85 21.37
CA GLU A 239 17.89 0.20 21.33
C GLU A 239 17.65 1.12 20.15
N ILE A 240 17.81 2.42 20.34
CA ILE A 240 17.58 3.42 19.28
C ILE A 240 18.75 4.41 19.14
N VAL A 241 18.97 4.83 17.90
CA VAL A 241 19.93 5.86 17.50
C VAL A 241 19.33 6.77 16.42
N TYR A 242 19.69 8.04 16.40
CA TYR A 242 19.45 8.92 15.26
C TYR A 242 20.30 8.51 14.06
N ILE A 243 19.68 8.47 12.89
CA ILE A 243 20.36 8.31 11.60
C ILE A 243 20.19 9.54 10.70
N ALA A 244 19.13 10.32 10.93
CA ALA A 244 18.92 11.65 10.39
C ALA A 244 18.07 12.47 11.38
N ASP A 245 17.99 13.79 11.19
CA ASP A 245 17.17 14.65 12.04
C ASP A 245 15.72 14.17 12.06
N GLY A 246 15.20 13.91 13.26
CA GLY A 246 13.84 13.40 13.45
C GLY A 246 13.59 11.95 13.04
N LEU A 247 14.62 11.21 12.57
CA LEU A 247 14.53 9.81 12.13
C LEU A 247 15.50 8.92 12.91
N LEU A 248 14.93 7.97 13.65
CA LEU A 248 15.66 7.01 14.47
C LEU A 248 15.58 5.61 13.89
N LEU A 249 16.70 4.90 13.93
CA LEU A 249 16.79 3.47 13.68
C LEU A 249 16.82 2.73 15.01
N GLY A 250 15.95 1.73 15.13
CA GLY A 250 15.83 0.87 16.28
C GLY A 250 16.18 -0.58 15.99
N LYS A 251 16.75 -1.26 16.98
CA LYS A 251 17.08 -2.69 16.96
C LYS A 251 16.41 -3.38 18.15
N LEU A 252 15.79 -4.53 17.93
CA LEU A 252 15.05 -5.28 18.98
C LEU A 252 15.92 -6.41 19.54
N PHE A 253 16.11 -6.45 20.85
CA PHE A 253 16.85 -7.51 21.51
C PHE A 253 16.01 -8.27 22.53
N TYR A 254 15.97 -9.60 22.41
CA TYR A 254 15.38 -10.46 23.44
C TYR A 254 16.47 -11.23 24.18
N ALA A 255 16.33 -11.33 25.49
CA ALA A 255 17.11 -12.29 26.29
C ALA A 255 16.70 -13.72 25.91
N THR A 256 17.66 -14.55 25.51
CA THR A 256 17.38 -15.90 24.98
C THR A 256 17.79 -17.04 25.91
N THR A 257 18.53 -16.73 26.99
CA THR A 257 19.02 -17.79 27.88
C THR A 257 17.88 -18.47 28.67
N LEU A 258 17.84 -19.80 28.63
CA LEU A 258 16.87 -20.61 29.39
C LEU A 258 16.96 -20.40 30.90
N GLN A 259 18.10 -19.91 31.42
CA GLN A 259 18.29 -19.68 32.85
C GLN A 259 17.57 -18.43 33.37
N ARG A 260 17.20 -17.51 32.46
CA ARG A 260 16.54 -16.23 32.78
C ARG A 260 15.09 -16.18 32.28
N ILE A 261 14.71 -17.00 31.29
CA ILE A 261 13.31 -17.14 30.87
C ILE A 261 12.45 -17.58 32.06
N GLY A 262 11.41 -16.81 32.37
CA GLY A 262 10.49 -17.05 33.50
C GLY A 262 10.98 -16.55 34.85
N LYS A 263 12.12 -15.85 34.93
CA LYS A 263 12.58 -15.15 36.13
C LYS A 263 12.41 -13.65 35.99
N ASP A 264 12.22 -12.97 37.12
CA ASP A 264 12.24 -11.50 37.16
C ASP A 264 13.60 -10.96 36.67
N TYR A 265 13.56 -9.81 36.01
CA TYR A 265 14.76 -9.08 35.60
C TYR A 265 15.61 -8.68 36.81
N ASP A 266 16.92 -8.85 36.68
CA ASP A 266 17.92 -8.54 37.68
C ASP A 266 18.89 -7.51 37.09
N PRO A 267 18.74 -6.21 37.42
CA PRO A 267 19.58 -5.16 36.87
C PRO A 267 21.04 -5.21 37.37
N SER A 268 21.34 -6.05 38.37
CA SER A 268 22.71 -6.26 38.87
C SER A 268 23.46 -7.34 38.10
N ALA A 269 22.74 -8.17 37.32
CA ALA A 269 23.35 -9.21 36.50
C ALA A 269 24.05 -8.60 35.27
N PRO A 270 25.25 -9.09 34.90
CA PRO A 270 25.91 -8.70 33.66
C PRO A 270 25.04 -8.95 32.42
N ASP A 271 25.04 -8.05 31.44
CA ASP A 271 24.26 -8.17 30.21
C ASP A 271 24.55 -9.47 29.43
N LYS A 272 25.81 -9.91 29.43
CA LYS A 272 26.21 -11.19 28.82
C LYS A 272 25.46 -12.40 29.40
N ASP A 273 24.99 -12.33 30.64
CA ASP A 273 24.28 -13.41 31.31
C ASP A 273 22.84 -13.56 30.81
N TYR A 274 22.35 -12.62 29.98
CA TYR A 274 21.03 -12.68 29.35
C TYR A 274 21.07 -13.27 27.93
N GLU A 275 22.26 -13.38 27.33
CA GLU A 275 22.46 -13.88 25.96
C GLU A 275 21.51 -13.19 24.96
N TYR A 276 21.55 -11.85 24.91
CA TYR A 276 20.65 -11.11 24.03
C TYR A 276 20.94 -11.40 22.55
N ARG A 277 19.88 -11.47 21.76
CA ARG A 277 19.94 -11.67 20.31
C ARG A 277 19.12 -10.62 19.60
N ASP A 278 19.54 -10.26 18.39
CA ASP A 278 18.80 -9.37 17.49
C ASP A 278 17.59 -10.09 16.88
N PHE A 279 16.41 -9.51 17.08
CA PHE A 279 15.13 -9.97 16.56
C PHE A 279 14.57 -9.06 15.47
N GLY A 280 15.28 -8.01 15.04
CA GLY A 280 14.89 -7.20 13.89
C GLY A 280 15.14 -5.71 14.06
N TYR A 281 14.54 -4.93 13.16
CA TYR A 281 14.72 -3.47 13.11
C TYR A 281 13.39 -2.75 12.92
N PHE A 282 13.33 -1.53 13.44
CA PHE A 282 12.22 -0.61 13.30
C PHE A 282 12.72 0.82 13.12
N LEU A 283 11.83 1.70 12.69
CA LEU A 283 12.04 3.14 12.65
C LEU A 283 11.13 3.83 13.66
N LEU A 284 11.63 4.93 14.21
CA LEU A 284 10.84 5.93 14.91
C LEU A 284 11.06 7.29 14.25
N MET A 285 10.00 8.06 14.13
CA MET A 285 10.00 9.28 13.31
C MET A 285 9.20 10.36 14.02
N ASP A 286 9.70 11.58 14.09
CA ASP A 286 8.92 12.70 14.62
C ASP A 286 7.85 13.19 13.63
N ASP A 287 7.07 14.20 14.04
CA ASP A 287 5.97 14.74 13.23
C ASP A 287 6.46 15.36 11.90
N SER A 288 7.74 15.72 11.76
CA SER A 288 8.32 16.31 10.54
C SER A 288 8.45 15.32 9.37
N TRP A 289 8.31 14.01 9.65
CA TRP A 289 8.36 12.95 8.66
C TRP A 289 7.00 12.34 8.32
N VAL A 290 5.91 12.77 8.98
CA VAL A 290 4.58 12.16 8.83
C VAL A 290 4.10 12.14 7.39
N GLN A 291 4.25 13.25 6.67
CA GLN A 291 3.83 13.34 5.27
C GLN A 291 4.57 12.30 4.40
N GLU A 292 5.88 12.19 4.58
CA GLU A 292 6.70 11.28 3.81
C GLU A 292 6.46 9.81 4.19
N LYS A 293 6.31 9.53 5.49
CA LYS A 293 5.83 8.23 6.00
C LYS A 293 4.53 7.85 5.34
N ASN A 294 3.57 8.78 5.29
CA ASN A 294 2.24 8.50 4.77
C ASN A 294 2.26 8.24 3.26
N ARG A 295 3.13 8.93 2.52
CA ARG A 295 3.38 8.66 1.10
C ARG A 295 3.99 7.28 0.87
N LEU A 296 4.94 6.86 1.72
CA LEU A 296 5.71 5.62 1.54
C LEU A 296 5.03 4.37 2.13
N TRP A 297 4.25 4.52 3.18
CA TRP A 297 3.43 3.47 3.79
C TRP A 297 1.98 3.93 3.91
N PRO A 298 1.25 4.13 2.79
CA PRO A 298 -0.16 4.55 2.81
C PRO A 298 -1.05 3.58 3.61
N GLU A 299 -0.67 2.30 3.67
CA GLU A 299 -1.32 1.27 4.47
C GLU A 299 -1.22 1.46 5.99
N LEU A 300 -0.30 2.31 6.46
CA LEU A 300 -0.08 2.63 7.88
C LEU A 300 -0.58 4.04 8.24
N THR A 301 -1.46 4.61 7.42
CA THR A 301 -2.00 5.96 7.59
C THR A 301 -3.46 5.89 8.00
N ASP A 302 -3.90 6.85 8.81
CA ASP A 302 -5.28 6.95 9.28
C ASP A 302 -5.96 8.27 8.87
N ASP A 303 -5.18 9.21 8.33
CA ASP A 303 -5.67 10.41 7.65
C ASP A 303 -4.81 10.66 6.42
N ILE A 304 -5.48 11.00 5.32
CA ILE A 304 -4.82 11.52 4.14
C ILE A 304 -4.30 12.90 4.53
N SER A 305 -3.00 13.14 4.35
CA SER A 305 -2.37 14.45 4.62
C SER A 305 -3.30 15.62 4.27
N THR A 306 -3.56 16.53 5.20
CA THR A 306 -4.32 17.77 4.91
C THR A 306 -3.59 18.63 3.87
N ASP A 307 -2.29 18.39 3.71
CA ASP A 307 -1.41 18.90 2.67
C ASP A 307 -1.13 17.79 1.64
N LEU A 308 -2.19 17.31 0.98
CA LEU A 308 -2.02 16.47 -0.20
C LEU A 308 -1.52 17.34 -1.35
N PRO A 309 -0.65 16.80 -2.23
CA PRO A 309 -0.35 17.44 -3.50
C PRO A 309 -1.63 17.92 -4.18
N GLU A 310 -1.61 19.16 -4.67
CA GLU A 310 -2.76 19.86 -5.23
C GLU A 310 -3.50 19.02 -6.29
N ARG A 311 -2.74 18.23 -7.07
CA ARG A 311 -3.26 17.26 -8.07
C ARG A 311 -4.37 16.36 -7.54
N PHE A 312 -4.37 15.99 -6.26
CA PHE A 312 -5.39 15.09 -5.71
C PHE A 312 -6.74 15.79 -5.47
N ARG A 313 -6.74 17.12 -5.48
CA ARG A 313 -7.93 17.95 -5.26
C ARG A 313 -8.36 18.67 -6.53
N THR A 314 -7.46 18.83 -7.50
CA THR A 314 -7.72 19.51 -8.77
C THR A 314 -8.43 18.60 -9.77
N PHE A 315 -9.46 19.14 -10.42
CA PHE A 315 -10.11 18.54 -11.57
C PHE A 315 -9.49 19.08 -12.86
N THR A 316 -9.19 18.18 -13.80
CA THR A 316 -8.67 18.51 -15.14
C THR A 316 -9.79 18.33 -16.16
N LEU A 317 -10.63 19.36 -16.31
CA LEU A 317 -11.84 19.33 -17.16
C LEU A 317 -11.72 20.30 -18.36
N THR A 318 -12.58 20.11 -19.35
CA THR A 318 -12.74 21.01 -20.50
C THR A 318 -13.41 22.33 -20.12
N ASP A 319 -14.17 22.36 -19.02
CA ASP A 319 -14.74 23.57 -18.42
C ASP A 319 -14.01 23.91 -17.10
N PRO A 320 -13.12 24.94 -17.10
CA PRO A 320 -12.40 25.37 -15.90
C PRO A 320 -13.32 25.90 -14.78
N GLN A 321 -14.45 26.53 -15.12
CA GLN A 321 -15.36 27.08 -14.11
C GLN A 321 -16.04 25.95 -13.34
N LYS A 322 -16.45 24.91 -14.06
CA LYS A 322 -17.02 23.71 -13.44
C LYS A 322 -15.98 22.95 -12.61
N ALA A 323 -14.74 22.85 -13.09
CA ALA A 323 -13.63 22.29 -12.32
C ALA A 323 -13.46 23.02 -10.98
N SER A 324 -13.29 24.35 -11.01
CA SER A 324 -13.14 25.15 -9.78
C SER A 324 -14.36 25.05 -8.84
N SER A 325 -15.57 24.94 -9.39
CA SER A 325 -16.77 24.74 -8.57
C SER A 325 -16.75 23.38 -7.85
N LEU A 326 -16.36 22.31 -8.53
CA LEU A 326 -16.21 20.99 -7.90
C LEU A 326 -15.12 21.00 -6.84
N GLU A 327 -13.99 21.64 -7.11
CA GLU A 327 -12.86 21.78 -6.18
C GLU A 327 -13.25 22.49 -4.87
N GLN A 328 -14.01 23.58 -4.98
CA GLN A 328 -14.53 24.31 -3.80
C GLN A 328 -15.51 23.47 -2.99
N ASN A 329 -16.29 22.61 -3.66
CA ASN A 329 -17.31 21.78 -3.04
C ASN A 329 -16.79 20.44 -2.50
N LEU A 330 -15.55 20.05 -2.81
CA LEU A 330 -14.94 18.81 -2.29
C LEU A 330 -14.93 18.78 -0.76
N GLY A 331 -14.74 19.92 -0.10
CA GLY A 331 -14.53 20.00 1.35
C GLY A 331 -13.06 19.81 1.75
N ALA A 332 -12.74 20.13 3.01
CA ALA A 332 -11.39 19.99 3.55
C ALA A 332 -10.98 18.51 3.65
N GLY A 333 -9.73 18.18 3.31
CA GLY A 333 -9.19 16.81 3.36
C GLY A 333 -9.70 15.84 2.28
N LYS A 334 -10.67 16.23 1.46
CA LYS A 334 -11.24 15.38 0.41
C LYS A 334 -10.52 15.54 -0.94
N THR A 335 -10.43 14.42 -1.66
CA THR A 335 -9.82 14.28 -2.99
C THR A 335 -10.85 14.02 -4.07
N VAL A 336 -10.46 14.08 -5.35
CA VAL A 336 -11.31 13.67 -6.47
C VAL A 336 -11.83 12.23 -6.31
N LEU A 337 -11.04 11.31 -5.74
CA LEU A 337 -11.48 9.94 -5.45
C LEU A 337 -12.56 9.88 -4.36
N HIS A 338 -12.51 10.76 -3.35
CA HIS A 338 -13.62 10.85 -2.37
C HIS A 338 -14.91 11.28 -3.05
N TYR A 339 -14.85 12.23 -3.98
CA TYR A 339 -16.01 12.64 -4.77
C TYR A 339 -16.57 11.47 -5.59
N LEU A 340 -15.72 10.71 -6.29
CA LEU A 340 -16.16 9.52 -7.02
C LEU A 340 -16.75 8.44 -6.10
N ARG A 341 -16.18 8.24 -4.91
CA ARG A 341 -16.73 7.32 -3.89
C ARG A 341 -18.09 7.78 -3.39
N ASP A 342 -18.27 9.08 -3.14
CA ASP A 342 -19.56 9.65 -2.73
C ASP A 342 -20.62 9.43 -3.81
N LEU A 343 -20.27 9.57 -5.10
CA LEU A 343 -21.15 9.22 -6.22
C LEU A 343 -21.46 7.72 -6.29
N SER A 344 -20.44 6.86 -6.15
CA SER A 344 -20.60 5.40 -6.08
C SER A 344 -21.58 4.99 -4.98
N ASN A 345 -21.41 5.55 -3.78
CA ASN A 345 -22.29 5.30 -2.64
C ASN A 345 -23.73 5.74 -2.94
N GLY A 346 -23.90 6.91 -3.57
CA GLY A 346 -25.22 7.38 -3.98
C GLY A 346 -25.89 6.48 -5.03
N VAL A 347 -25.13 5.82 -5.92
CA VAL A 347 -25.65 4.76 -6.81
C VAL A 347 -26.05 3.52 -6.00
N ALA A 348 -25.24 3.10 -5.03
CA ALA A 348 -25.52 1.92 -4.21
C ALA A 348 -26.75 2.08 -3.31
N GLU A 349 -27.03 3.29 -2.81
CA GLU A 349 -28.21 3.60 -2.00
C GLU A 349 -29.54 3.48 -2.76
N GLY A 350 -29.52 3.59 -4.10
CA GLY A 350 -30.70 3.42 -4.95
C GLY A 350 -31.63 4.65 -5.02
N GLY A 351 -32.75 4.48 -5.73
CA GLY A 351 -33.84 5.46 -5.79
C GLY A 351 -33.44 6.78 -6.47
N ASP A 352 -33.83 7.92 -5.88
CA ASP A 352 -33.51 9.24 -6.44
C ASP A 352 -32.02 9.59 -6.33
N ARG A 353 -31.32 9.06 -5.31
CA ARG A 353 -29.89 9.29 -5.13
C ARG A 353 -29.08 8.58 -6.21
N GLU A 354 -29.50 7.39 -6.63
CA GLU A 354 -28.89 6.67 -7.74
C GLU A 354 -28.95 7.48 -9.04
N LYS A 355 -30.14 7.96 -9.41
CA LYS A 355 -30.32 8.76 -10.62
C LYS A 355 -29.48 10.03 -10.61
N LYS A 356 -29.44 10.74 -9.48
CA LYS A 356 -28.63 11.96 -9.32
C LYS A 356 -27.14 11.66 -9.45
N SER A 357 -26.67 10.60 -8.78
CA SER A 357 -25.25 10.24 -8.77
C SER A 357 -24.77 9.75 -10.13
N PHE A 358 -25.58 8.93 -10.81
CA PHE A 358 -25.26 8.47 -12.17
C PHE A 358 -25.31 9.61 -13.20
N THR A 359 -26.22 10.57 -13.03
CA THR A 359 -26.26 11.79 -13.85
C THR A 359 -25.00 12.64 -13.63
N ALA A 360 -24.55 12.79 -12.38
CA ALA A 360 -23.31 13.50 -12.07
C ALA A 360 -22.07 12.79 -12.65
N LEU A 361 -22.04 11.45 -12.67
CA LEU A 361 -20.96 10.69 -13.33
C LEU A 361 -20.95 10.94 -14.85
N LYS A 362 -22.12 10.94 -15.50
CA LYS A 362 -22.24 11.29 -16.94
C LYS A 362 -21.77 12.71 -17.22
N GLU A 363 -22.18 13.66 -16.39
CA GLU A 363 -21.75 15.07 -16.51
C GLU A 363 -20.23 15.18 -16.37
N LEU A 364 -19.66 14.57 -15.32
CA LEU A 364 -18.21 14.57 -15.10
C LEU A 364 -17.45 13.94 -16.28
N PHE A 365 -17.94 12.83 -16.82
CA PHE A 365 -17.34 12.20 -18.00
C PHE A 365 -17.39 13.13 -19.23
N SER A 366 -18.53 13.78 -19.48
CA SER A 366 -18.68 14.71 -20.63
C SER A 366 -17.75 15.92 -20.56
N LEU A 367 -17.31 16.29 -19.36
CA LEU A 367 -16.38 17.39 -19.10
C LEU A 367 -14.92 16.93 -19.03
N GLY A 368 -14.65 15.62 -19.08
CA GLY A 368 -13.29 15.11 -19.03
C GLY A 368 -12.48 15.53 -20.26
N GLN A 369 -11.17 15.71 -20.06
CA GLN A 369 -10.26 16.02 -21.15
C GLN A 369 -9.83 14.75 -21.89
N ARG A 370 -9.38 14.91 -23.13
CA ARG A 370 -8.68 13.86 -23.87
C ARG A 370 -7.50 13.31 -23.05
N PRO A 371 -7.34 11.98 -22.89
CA PRO A 371 -6.27 11.40 -22.09
C PRO A 371 -4.93 11.38 -22.84
N GLU A 372 -4.33 12.55 -23.03
CA GLU A 372 -3.03 12.70 -23.67
C GLU A 372 -1.91 12.01 -22.88
N GLY A 373 -0.99 11.36 -23.60
CA GLY A 373 0.20 10.72 -23.02
C GLY A 373 -0.04 9.37 -22.32
N ILE A 374 -1.23 8.78 -22.45
CA ILE A 374 -1.53 7.49 -21.84
C ILE A 374 -0.63 6.37 -22.41
N ASN A 375 0.12 5.71 -21.52
CA ASN A 375 1.05 4.63 -21.86
C ASN A 375 1.37 3.83 -20.59
N GLY A 376 1.64 2.53 -20.74
CA GLY A 376 2.00 1.65 -19.63
C GLY A 376 0.79 1.09 -18.89
N TYR A 377 0.94 0.91 -17.58
CA TYR A 377 -0.03 0.22 -16.72
C TYR A 377 -0.79 1.21 -15.84
N PHE A 378 -2.09 1.01 -15.75
CA PHE A 378 -2.95 1.77 -14.86
C PHE A 378 -3.76 0.82 -14.00
N ASN A 379 -3.82 1.12 -12.71
CA ASN A 379 -4.64 0.41 -11.74
C ASN A 379 -6.11 0.72 -11.98
N GLY A 380 -6.95 -0.31 -11.91
CA GLY A 380 -8.38 -0.23 -12.19
C GLY A 380 -9.23 -0.28 -10.93
N GLY A 381 -10.36 0.43 -10.97
CA GLY A 381 -11.46 0.24 -10.05
C GLY A 381 -12.80 0.50 -10.73
N VAL A 382 -13.87 -0.08 -10.20
CA VAL A 382 -15.23 0.20 -10.64
C VAL A 382 -15.81 1.34 -9.80
N VAL A 383 -16.47 2.28 -10.47
CA VAL A 383 -17.15 3.40 -9.81
C VAL A 383 -18.63 3.08 -9.62
N ALA A 384 -19.32 2.58 -10.64
CA ALA A 384 -20.74 2.27 -10.55
C ALA A 384 -21.19 1.38 -11.70
N PHE A 385 -22.20 0.54 -11.47
CA PHE A 385 -22.95 -0.12 -12.55
C PHE A 385 -24.37 0.42 -12.65
N GLN A 386 -24.95 0.32 -13.84
CA GLN A 386 -26.36 0.53 -14.11
C GLN A 386 -26.92 -0.65 -14.91
N SER A 387 -28.06 -1.18 -14.45
CA SER A 387 -28.87 -2.12 -15.24
C SER A 387 -29.45 -1.43 -16.47
N SER A 388 -28.71 -1.43 -17.59
CA SER A 388 -29.14 -0.89 -18.89
C SER A 388 -29.33 -2.01 -19.93
N GLY A 389 -29.88 -1.69 -21.09
CA GLY A 389 -29.98 -2.57 -22.25
C GLY A 389 -30.66 -3.91 -21.94
N PHE A 390 -29.97 -5.02 -22.22
CA PHE A 390 -30.49 -6.37 -21.93
C PHE A 390 -30.63 -6.66 -20.41
N PHE A 391 -30.00 -5.88 -19.53
CA PHE A 391 -30.23 -5.95 -18.08
C PHE A 391 -31.35 -5.04 -17.57
N LYS A 392 -32.02 -4.28 -18.46
CA LYS A 392 -33.10 -3.36 -18.08
C LYS A 392 -34.29 -4.05 -17.41
N ILE A 393 -34.50 -5.34 -17.65
CA ILE A 393 -35.51 -6.16 -16.94
C ILE A 393 -35.26 -6.16 -15.41
N PHE A 394 -34.01 -5.93 -14.98
CA PHE A 394 -33.58 -5.86 -13.59
C PHE A 394 -33.35 -4.42 -13.10
N GLU A 395 -33.78 -3.40 -13.87
CA GLU A 395 -33.62 -1.97 -13.56
C GLU A 395 -34.19 -1.57 -12.19
N PRO A 396 -35.38 -2.04 -11.73
CA PRO A 396 -35.93 -1.64 -10.43
C PRO A 396 -35.06 -2.00 -9.22
N LEU A 397 -34.10 -2.92 -9.40
CA LEU A 397 -33.24 -3.42 -8.34
C LEU A 397 -31.76 -3.05 -8.51
N ASN A 398 -31.35 -2.52 -9.68
CA ASN A 398 -29.96 -2.36 -10.11
C ASN A 398 -29.04 -3.49 -9.60
N ILE A 399 -29.39 -4.72 -10.00
CA ILE A 399 -28.80 -5.95 -9.46
C ILE A 399 -27.29 -5.99 -9.69
N LEU A 400 -26.79 -5.49 -10.83
CA LEU A 400 -25.35 -5.46 -11.12
C LEU A 400 -24.57 -4.65 -10.08
N ASN A 401 -25.06 -3.45 -9.73
CA ASN A 401 -24.40 -2.61 -8.74
C ASN A 401 -24.47 -3.22 -7.33
N LYS A 402 -25.54 -3.95 -7.00
CA LYS A 402 -25.67 -4.66 -5.71
C LYS A 402 -24.82 -5.92 -5.62
N LEU A 403 -24.66 -6.64 -6.73
CA LEU A 403 -23.85 -7.86 -6.78
C LEU A 403 -22.35 -7.54 -6.84
N TRP A 404 -21.97 -6.37 -7.38
CA TRP A 404 -20.57 -6.04 -7.54
C TRP A 404 -19.76 -6.06 -6.23
N PRO A 405 -20.19 -5.44 -5.11
CA PRO A 405 -19.45 -5.56 -3.84
C PRO A 405 -19.26 -7.00 -3.36
N ILE A 406 -20.21 -7.89 -3.66
CA ILE A 406 -20.12 -9.32 -3.32
C ILE A 406 -19.13 -10.03 -4.26
N ALA A 407 -19.13 -9.66 -5.54
CA ALA A 407 -18.28 -10.26 -6.57
C ALA A 407 -16.86 -9.70 -6.63
N ARG A 408 -16.65 -8.43 -6.21
CA ARG A 408 -15.39 -7.69 -6.29
C ARG A 408 -14.20 -8.40 -5.66
N PRO A 409 -14.32 -9.03 -4.48
CA PRO A 409 -13.26 -9.85 -3.88
C PRO A 409 -12.81 -11.03 -4.75
N PHE A 410 -13.74 -11.55 -5.55
CA PHE A 410 -13.48 -12.63 -6.48
C PHE A 410 -13.04 -12.12 -7.85
N SER A 411 -13.01 -10.81 -8.09
CA SER A 411 -12.59 -10.25 -9.37
C SER A 411 -11.06 -10.16 -9.42
N PRO A 412 -10.42 -10.89 -10.33
CA PRO A 412 -8.97 -10.86 -10.47
C PRO A 412 -8.46 -9.60 -11.19
N TRP A 413 -9.37 -8.74 -11.65
CA TRP A 413 -9.06 -7.56 -12.43
C TRP A 413 -8.32 -6.50 -11.60
N THR A 414 -7.14 -6.11 -12.09
CA THR A 414 -6.27 -5.12 -11.46
C THR A 414 -6.19 -3.81 -12.23
N GLY A 415 -6.56 -3.80 -13.51
CA GLY A 415 -6.41 -2.60 -14.34
C GLY A 415 -6.32 -2.86 -15.83
N LYS A 416 -5.69 -1.91 -16.54
CA LYS A 416 -5.49 -1.98 -17.99
C LYS A 416 -4.09 -1.51 -18.38
N SER A 417 -3.61 -2.02 -19.50
CA SER A 417 -2.35 -1.64 -20.12
C SER A 417 -2.58 -0.95 -21.46
N PHE A 418 -1.71 -0.02 -21.82
CA PHE A 418 -1.73 0.71 -23.09
C PHE A 418 -0.33 0.75 -23.68
N THR A 419 -0.18 0.26 -24.90
CA THR A 419 1.07 0.30 -25.65
C THR A 419 0.83 1.01 -26.98
N PRO A 420 1.43 2.21 -27.19
CA PRO A 420 1.42 2.88 -28.48
C PRO A 420 1.88 1.93 -29.59
N THR A 421 1.15 1.89 -30.69
CA THR A 421 1.43 0.95 -31.79
C THR A 421 1.22 1.63 -33.15
N THR A 422 1.76 1.03 -34.19
CA THR A 422 1.43 1.38 -35.58
C THR A 422 0.29 0.49 -36.08
N VAL A 423 -0.26 0.81 -37.26
CA VAL A 423 -1.26 -0.04 -37.91
C VAL A 423 -0.70 -1.45 -38.17
N GLU A 424 0.56 -1.57 -38.58
CA GLU A 424 1.23 -2.86 -38.76
C GLU A 424 1.39 -3.61 -37.44
N GLY A 425 1.60 -2.90 -36.34
CA GLY A 425 1.62 -3.47 -35.00
C GLY A 425 0.24 -4.00 -34.58
N ALA A 426 -0.83 -3.24 -34.84
CA ALA A 426 -2.20 -3.68 -34.60
C ALA A 426 -2.59 -4.88 -35.49
N ALA A 427 -2.08 -4.96 -36.72
CA ALA A 427 -2.32 -6.08 -37.64
C ALA A 427 -1.83 -7.44 -37.11
N ARG A 428 -0.89 -7.45 -36.15
CA ARG A 428 -0.48 -8.68 -35.44
C ARG A 428 -1.60 -9.29 -34.60
N TYR A 429 -2.53 -8.45 -34.15
CA TYR A 429 -3.63 -8.83 -33.27
C TYR A 429 -4.94 -9.03 -34.04
N ILE A 430 -5.23 -8.14 -34.99
CA ILE A 430 -6.53 -8.12 -35.70
C ILE A 430 -6.40 -8.36 -37.21
N GLY A 431 -5.21 -8.67 -37.72
CA GLY A 431 -5.01 -9.01 -39.13
C GLY A 431 -5.33 -7.85 -40.08
N ALA A 432 -6.03 -8.17 -41.18
CA ALA A 432 -6.39 -7.20 -42.21
C ALA A 432 -7.32 -6.07 -41.70
N ASP A 433 -8.06 -6.32 -40.61
CA ASP A 433 -8.97 -5.35 -40.00
C ASP A 433 -8.23 -4.11 -39.45
N ALA A 434 -6.91 -4.22 -39.21
CA ALA A 434 -6.09 -3.09 -38.79
C ALA A 434 -6.12 -1.92 -39.77
N ALA A 435 -6.44 -2.16 -41.05
CA ALA A 435 -6.60 -1.12 -42.06
C ALA A 435 -7.66 -0.06 -41.70
N TYR A 436 -8.62 -0.39 -40.82
CA TYR A 436 -9.58 0.55 -40.25
C TYR A 436 -8.90 1.73 -39.52
N TYR A 437 -7.69 1.52 -38.99
CA TYR A 437 -6.96 2.52 -38.21
C TYR A 437 -6.00 3.39 -39.03
N ASN A 438 -5.93 3.23 -40.36
CA ASN A 438 -5.01 3.98 -41.24
C ASN A 438 -5.17 5.51 -41.16
N ASP A 439 -6.39 5.99 -40.92
CA ASP A 439 -6.73 7.40 -40.77
C ASP A 439 -6.89 7.82 -39.29
N LYS A 440 -6.68 6.90 -38.35
CA LYS A 440 -6.93 7.11 -36.91
C LYS A 440 -5.62 7.44 -36.19
N GLY A 441 -5.20 8.70 -36.27
CA GLY A 441 -4.08 9.30 -35.53
C GLY A 441 -3.17 8.35 -34.73
N GLN A 442 -3.18 8.47 -33.39
CA GLN A 442 -2.46 7.56 -32.50
C GLN A 442 -3.30 6.31 -32.21
N VAL A 443 -2.70 5.14 -32.38
CA VAL A 443 -3.30 3.83 -32.08
C VAL A 443 -2.58 3.18 -30.90
N PHE A 444 -3.31 2.42 -30.09
CA PHE A 444 -2.78 1.64 -28.98
C PHE A 444 -3.26 0.20 -29.06
N VAL A 445 -2.39 -0.75 -28.71
CA VAL A 445 -2.83 -2.07 -28.25
C VAL A 445 -2.94 -2.01 -26.75
N GLY A 446 -4.08 -2.41 -26.22
CA GLY A 446 -4.28 -2.52 -24.78
C GLY A 446 -4.87 -3.87 -24.38
N ALA A 447 -4.78 -4.16 -23.09
CA ALA A 447 -5.32 -5.37 -22.48
C ALA A 447 -5.74 -5.10 -21.04
N ASN A 448 -6.72 -5.86 -20.55
CA ASN A 448 -7.00 -5.93 -19.13
C ASN A 448 -5.89 -6.72 -18.44
N THR A 449 -5.52 -6.27 -17.24
CA THR A 449 -4.52 -6.91 -16.38
C THR A 449 -5.22 -7.57 -15.21
N TYR A 450 -4.71 -8.73 -14.81
CA TYR A 450 -5.24 -9.51 -13.70
C TYR A 450 -4.13 -9.99 -12.78
N SER A 451 -4.43 -10.18 -11.49
CA SER A 451 -3.44 -10.66 -10.51
C SER A 451 -3.29 -12.18 -10.54
N GLU A 452 -2.08 -12.66 -10.24
CA GLU A 452 -1.76 -14.08 -10.03
C GLU A 452 -2.07 -14.54 -8.58
N ARG A 453 -2.37 -13.61 -7.67
CA ARG A 453 -2.58 -13.88 -6.23
C ARG A 453 -4.03 -14.28 -5.93
N LEU A 454 -4.55 -15.25 -6.65
CA LEU A 454 -5.84 -15.84 -6.31
C LEU A 454 -5.57 -17.11 -5.50
N ASP A 455 -6.32 -17.30 -4.42
CA ASP A 455 -6.40 -18.60 -3.77
C ASP A 455 -6.80 -19.64 -4.84
N PRO A 456 -6.02 -20.72 -5.06
CA PRO A 456 -6.31 -21.75 -6.06
C PRO A 456 -7.69 -22.41 -5.88
N SER A 457 -8.31 -22.29 -4.70
CA SER A 457 -9.65 -22.79 -4.42
C SER A 457 -10.78 -21.87 -4.93
N LEU A 458 -10.47 -20.66 -5.40
CA LEU A 458 -11.46 -19.71 -5.89
C LEU A 458 -11.82 -19.94 -7.37
N PRO A 459 -13.11 -19.85 -7.75
CA PRO A 459 -13.55 -19.94 -9.15
C PRO A 459 -12.85 -18.97 -10.10
N ALA A 460 -12.36 -17.84 -9.60
CA ALA A 460 -11.62 -16.84 -10.37
C ALA A 460 -10.20 -17.29 -10.76
N ALA A 461 -9.51 -18.07 -9.92
CA ALA A 461 -8.23 -18.69 -10.25
C ALA A 461 -8.41 -19.70 -11.39
N ILE A 462 -9.47 -20.52 -11.28
CA ILE A 462 -9.89 -21.43 -12.34
C ILE A 462 -10.24 -20.65 -13.62
N PHE A 463 -10.96 -19.52 -13.52
CA PHE A 463 -11.24 -18.69 -14.69
C PHE A 463 -9.94 -18.25 -15.38
N VAL A 464 -9.02 -17.61 -14.65
CA VAL A 464 -7.71 -17.15 -15.16
C VAL A 464 -6.88 -18.27 -15.78
N GLU A 465 -6.86 -19.46 -15.16
CA GLU A 465 -6.14 -20.64 -15.67
C GLU A 465 -6.78 -21.33 -16.89
N ASN A 466 -8.01 -20.94 -17.25
CA ASN A 466 -8.77 -21.57 -18.33
C ASN A 466 -9.25 -20.57 -19.39
N VAL A 467 -8.90 -19.27 -19.31
CA VAL A 467 -9.26 -18.24 -20.31
C VAL A 467 -8.68 -18.60 -21.69
N ASP A 468 -7.48 -19.16 -21.73
CA ASP A 468 -6.85 -19.66 -22.96
C ASP A 468 -7.58 -20.90 -23.52
N LYS A 469 -8.08 -21.78 -22.66
CA LYS A 469 -8.80 -23.01 -23.05
C LYS A 469 -10.18 -22.74 -23.65
N ILE A 470 -10.76 -21.57 -23.38
CA ILE A 470 -11.99 -21.11 -24.05
C ILE A 470 -11.69 -20.29 -25.33
N GLY A 471 -10.43 -20.23 -25.76
CA GLY A 471 -10.01 -19.67 -27.04
C GLY A 471 -9.70 -18.16 -27.01
N MET A 472 -9.73 -17.52 -25.84
CA MET A 472 -9.39 -16.10 -25.72
C MET A 472 -7.89 -15.85 -25.80
N VAL A 473 -7.50 -14.67 -26.29
CA VAL A 473 -6.10 -14.25 -26.32
C VAL A 473 -5.61 -13.96 -24.90
N VAL A 474 -4.53 -14.64 -24.51
CA VAL A 474 -3.89 -14.55 -23.20
C VAL A 474 -2.38 -14.43 -23.38
N GLU A 475 -1.76 -13.44 -22.72
CA GLU A 475 -0.31 -13.32 -22.65
C GLU A 475 0.16 -13.37 -21.19
N LYS A 476 1.25 -14.09 -20.96
CA LYS A 476 1.94 -14.09 -19.68
C LYS A 476 2.73 -12.79 -19.50
N PRO A 477 2.83 -12.28 -18.27
CA PRO A 477 3.52 -11.04 -17.99
C PRO A 477 5.05 -11.22 -18.13
N ASN A 478 5.73 -10.20 -18.64
CA ASN A 478 7.18 -10.05 -18.55
C ASN A 478 7.61 -9.61 -17.13
N GLU A 479 8.91 -9.55 -16.86
CA GLU A 479 9.41 -9.25 -15.50
C GLU A 479 9.04 -7.85 -15.01
N ASN A 480 8.96 -6.85 -15.91
CA ASN A 480 8.49 -5.51 -15.56
C ASN A 480 6.99 -5.51 -15.24
N GLU A 481 6.18 -6.23 -16.02
CA GLU A 481 4.75 -6.42 -15.78
C GLU A 481 4.49 -7.11 -14.43
N LYS A 482 5.27 -8.14 -14.09
CA LYS A 482 5.19 -8.82 -12.78
C LYS A 482 5.55 -7.91 -11.62
N ALA A 483 6.50 -6.99 -11.81
CA ALA A 483 6.85 -6.00 -10.79
C ALA A 483 5.67 -5.08 -10.44
N HIS A 484 4.74 -4.87 -11.38
CA HIS A 484 3.49 -4.13 -11.20
C HIS A 484 2.31 -5.03 -10.77
N GLY A 485 2.57 -6.28 -10.35
CA GLY A 485 1.56 -7.21 -9.87
C GLY A 485 0.65 -7.80 -10.96
N VAL A 486 1.01 -7.65 -12.24
CA VAL A 486 0.30 -8.30 -13.35
C VAL A 486 0.70 -9.77 -13.38
N GLY A 487 -0.29 -10.65 -13.24
CA GLY A 487 -0.18 -12.10 -13.36
C GLY A 487 -0.60 -12.62 -14.73
N VAL A 488 -1.56 -11.95 -15.38
CA VAL A 488 -1.97 -12.30 -16.75
C VAL A 488 -2.55 -11.08 -17.47
N LYS A 489 -2.37 -11.03 -18.79
CA LYS A 489 -3.03 -10.07 -19.69
C LYS A 489 -4.04 -10.81 -20.57
N SER A 490 -5.26 -10.29 -20.63
CA SER A 490 -6.31 -10.80 -21.52
C SER A 490 -7.34 -9.71 -21.83
N PHE A 491 -8.42 -10.06 -22.53
CA PHE A 491 -9.43 -9.11 -23.02
C PHE A 491 -8.76 -7.93 -23.73
N TYR A 492 -8.07 -8.26 -24.83
CA TYR A 492 -7.36 -7.29 -25.65
C TYR A 492 -8.33 -6.34 -26.34
N PHE A 493 -7.86 -5.12 -26.58
CA PHE A 493 -8.56 -4.10 -27.32
C PHE A 493 -7.59 -3.29 -28.18
N ILE A 494 -8.10 -2.74 -29.28
CA ILE A 494 -7.40 -1.68 -30.00
C ILE A 494 -8.05 -0.36 -29.62
N ALA A 495 -7.23 0.62 -29.22
CA ALA A 495 -7.71 1.94 -28.84
C ALA A 495 -7.21 3.05 -29.77
N CYS A 496 -8.06 4.05 -29.98
CA CYS A 496 -7.73 5.27 -30.71
C CYS A 496 -8.59 6.44 -30.21
N PHE A 497 -8.13 7.66 -30.46
CA PHE A 497 -8.93 8.85 -30.15
C PHE A 497 -10.06 9.01 -31.17
N ALA A 498 -11.26 9.25 -30.68
CA ALA A 498 -12.46 9.46 -31.49
C ALA A 498 -13.54 10.22 -30.70
N PRO A 499 -14.55 10.81 -31.38
CA PRO A 499 -15.73 11.34 -30.70
C PRO A 499 -16.50 10.23 -29.98
N SER A 500 -17.01 10.51 -28.79
CA SER A 500 -17.80 9.55 -28.02
C SER A 500 -18.95 8.94 -28.84
N ILE A 501 -19.06 7.60 -28.84
CA ILE A 501 -20.18 6.88 -29.45
C ILE A 501 -21.44 6.92 -28.59
N ASN A 502 -21.33 7.31 -27.33
CA ASN A 502 -22.49 7.48 -26.48
C ASN A 502 -23.21 8.78 -26.89
N PRO A 503 -24.45 8.71 -27.42
CA PRO A 503 -25.17 9.87 -27.93
C PRO A 503 -25.45 10.93 -26.85
N GLN A 504 -25.43 10.52 -25.56
CA GLN A 504 -25.66 11.42 -24.42
C GLN A 504 -24.42 12.23 -24.03
N THR A 505 -23.23 11.88 -24.53
CA THR A 505 -21.94 12.52 -24.21
C THR A 505 -21.18 12.97 -25.46
N SER A 506 -21.90 13.13 -26.58
CA SER A 506 -21.41 13.14 -27.97
C SER A 506 -20.42 14.24 -28.38
N THR A 507 -20.02 15.15 -27.48
CA THR A 507 -19.10 16.25 -27.79
C THR A 507 -17.67 16.04 -27.30
N ALA A 508 -17.40 15.03 -26.46
CA ALA A 508 -16.06 14.77 -25.94
C ALA A 508 -15.23 13.93 -26.91
N GLU A 509 -13.99 14.34 -27.17
CA GLU A 509 -12.97 13.48 -27.79
C GLU A 509 -12.42 12.54 -26.71
N VAL A 510 -12.64 11.25 -26.88
CA VAL A 510 -12.35 10.21 -25.89
C VAL A 510 -11.34 9.23 -26.47
N LEU A 511 -10.69 8.44 -25.62
CA LEU A 511 -9.98 7.25 -26.06
C LEU A 511 -10.96 6.07 -26.06
N GLN A 512 -11.31 5.55 -27.24
CA GLN A 512 -12.22 4.42 -27.39
C GLN A 512 -11.47 3.11 -27.38
N PHE A 513 -11.93 2.12 -26.62
CA PHE A 513 -11.34 0.79 -26.55
C PHE A 513 -12.27 -0.18 -27.27
N ASN A 514 -11.81 -0.73 -28.40
CA ASN A 514 -12.62 -1.65 -29.18
C ASN A 514 -12.26 -3.12 -28.89
N TYR A 515 -13.14 -3.80 -28.16
CA TYR A 515 -13.03 -5.24 -27.83
C TYR A 515 -13.71 -6.15 -28.86
N ARG A 516 -14.43 -5.58 -29.82
CA ARG A 516 -15.36 -6.30 -30.70
C ARG A 516 -14.70 -6.97 -31.89
N TRP A 517 -13.39 -6.84 -32.03
CA TRP A 517 -12.63 -7.48 -33.11
C TRP A 517 -12.72 -9.00 -33.00
N PRO A 518 -13.23 -9.72 -34.02
CA PRO A 518 -13.42 -11.17 -33.94
C PRO A 518 -12.15 -11.95 -33.58
N SER A 519 -10.99 -11.46 -34.02
CA SER A 519 -9.66 -12.05 -33.77
C SER A 519 -9.27 -12.11 -32.29
N PHE A 520 -9.91 -11.32 -31.41
CA PHE A 520 -9.67 -11.39 -29.97
C PHE A 520 -10.41 -12.53 -29.28
N HIS A 521 -11.43 -13.11 -29.94
CA HIS A 521 -12.28 -14.15 -29.38
C HIS A 521 -12.89 -13.79 -28.02
N THR A 522 -13.13 -12.49 -27.78
CA THR A 522 -13.67 -11.96 -26.53
C THR A 522 -14.99 -12.66 -26.17
N MET A 523 -15.16 -13.07 -24.91
CA MET A 523 -16.37 -13.77 -24.47
C MET A 523 -17.58 -12.81 -24.30
N PRO A 524 -18.82 -13.32 -24.34
CA PRO A 524 -20.01 -12.55 -23.94
C PRO A 524 -19.95 -12.06 -22.48
N PRO A 525 -20.42 -10.84 -22.16
CA PRO A 525 -20.94 -9.82 -23.08
C PRO A 525 -19.85 -8.94 -23.71
N ASP A 526 -18.58 -9.08 -23.33
CA ASP A 526 -17.49 -8.16 -23.67
C ASP A 526 -17.19 -8.02 -25.17
N PHE A 527 -17.53 -9.00 -26.01
CA PHE A 527 -17.45 -8.83 -27.49
C PHE A 527 -18.45 -7.81 -28.06
N LEU A 528 -19.40 -7.33 -27.25
CA LEU A 528 -20.33 -6.25 -27.57
C LEU A 528 -19.85 -4.90 -27.04
N CYS A 529 -18.74 -4.86 -26.33
CA CYS A 529 -18.29 -3.70 -25.57
C CYS A 529 -17.41 -2.76 -26.41
N ILE A 530 -17.64 -1.46 -26.24
CA ILE A 530 -16.66 -0.40 -26.49
C ILE A 530 -16.57 0.42 -25.21
N ASP A 531 -15.39 0.46 -24.59
CA ASP A 531 -15.17 1.38 -23.48
C ASP A 531 -14.74 2.74 -24.03
N GLU A 532 -14.96 3.79 -23.24
CA GLU A 532 -14.43 5.12 -23.55
C GLU A 532 -13.77 5.71 -22.32
N LEU A 533 -12.67 6.44 -22.49
CA LEU A 533 -11.88 7.00 -21.40
C LEU A 533 -11.63 8.50 -21.59
N VAL A 534 -11.76 9.24 -20.50
CA VAL A 534 -11.37 10.65 -20.37
C VAL A 534 -10.48 10.86 -19.15
N ARG A 535 -9.63 11.89 -19.19
CA ARG A 535 -8.86 12.35 -18.03
C ARG A 535 -9.71 13.32 -17.21
N ILE A 536 -9.83 13.08 -15.91
CA ILE A 536 -10.57 13.95 -14.98
C ILE A 536 -9.67 14.59 -13.93
N SER A 537 -8.45 14.07 -13.75
CA SER A 537 -7.37 14.71 -13.01
C SER A 537 -6.03 14.15 -13.52
N ASP A 538 -4.92 14.80 -13.20
CA ASP A 538 -3.60 14.31 -13.60
C ASP A 538 -3.35 12.92 -13.01
N GLY A 539 -3.11 11.91 -13.86
CA GLY A 539 -2.96 10.50 -13.48
C GLY A 539 -4.24 9.78 -13.05
N LEU A 540 -5.43 10.39 -13.16
CA LEU A 540 -6.73 9.76 -12.87
C LEU A 540 -7.72 9.94 -14.02
N TYR A 541 -8.26 8.82 -14.47
CA TYR A 541 -9.11 8.73 -15.65
C TYR A 541 -10.46 8.12 -15.28
N LEU A 542 -11.53 8.64 -15.89
CA LEU A 542 -12.88 8.10 -15.78
C LEU A 542 -13.24 7.42 -17.10
N GLY A 543 -13.69 6.18 -17.00
CA GLY A 543 -14.13 5.39 -18.13
C GLY A 543 -15.62 5.07 -18.06
N GLN A 544 -16.25 4.93 -19.22
CA GLN A 544 -17.61 4.40 -19.33
C GLN A 544 -17.64 3.08 -20.11
N LEU A 545 -18.51 2.17 -19.67
CA LEU A 545 -18.71 0.84 -20.23
C LEU A 545 -19.92 0.86 -21.18
N LEU A 546 -19.71 0.78 -22.49
CA LEU A 546 -20.79 0.82 -23.47
C LEU A 546 -20.97 -0.54 -24.16
N TYR A 547 -22.15 -1.15 -24.01
CA TYR A 547 -22.47 -2.39 -24.73
C TYR A 547 -23.52 -2.17 -25.80
N SER A 548 -23.31 -2.81 -26.94
CA SER A 548 -24.32 -2.94 -27.99
C SER A 548 -25.54 -3.68 -27.44
N THR A 549 -26.71 -3.08 -27.58
CA THR A 549 -27.98 -3.73 -27.20
C THR A 549 -28.61 -4.53 -28.34
N GLU A 550 -27.94 -4.58 -29.49
CA GLU A 550 -28.28 -5.40 -30.66
C GLU A 550 -27.26 -6.55 -30.86
N PRO A 551 -27.28 -7.61 -30.01
CA PRO A 551 -26.26 -8.67 -30.03
C PRO A 551 -26.31 -9.54 -31.29
N SER A 552 -27.41 -9.51 -32.04
CA SER A 552 -27.57 -10.24 -33.30
C SER A 552 -26.89 -9.56 -34.49
N LEU A 553 -26.50 -8.28 -34.37
CA LEU A 553 -25.81 -7.54 -35.42
C LEU A 553 -24.30 -7.82 -35.34
N PRO A 554 -23.69 -8.42 -36.38
CA PRO A 554 -22.25 -8.62 -36.44
C PRO A 554 -21.50 -7.28 -36.33
N PHE A 555 -20.33 -7.31 -35.70
CA PHE A 555 -19.48 -6.13 -35.62
C PHE A 555 -18.88 -5.81 -37.01
N ASP A 556 -19.02 -4.56 -37.41
CA ASP A 556 -18.51 -3.97 -38.63
C ASP A 556 -18.07 -2.54 -38.27
N PRO A 557 -16.76 -2.24 -38.32
CA PRO A 557 -16.24 -0.93 -37.93
C PRO A 557 -16.66 0.19 -38.90
N ALA A 558 -17.12 -0.13 -40.12
CA ALA A 558 -17.65 0.84 -41.08
C ALA A 558 -19.12 1.18 -40.82
N ARG A 559 -19.82 0.41 -40.00
CA ARG A 559 -21.22 0.67 -39.64
C ARG A 559 -21.32 1.82 -38.65
N ALA A 560 -22.36 2.63 -38.78
CA ALA A 560 -22.62 3.72 -37.84
C ALA A 560 -22.80 3.17 -36.42
N PRO A 561 -22.09 3.70 -35.38
CA PRO A 561 -22.23 3.22 -34.00
C PRO A 561 -23.67 3.25 -33.48
N ALA A 562 -24.49 4.19 -33.95
CA ALA A 562 -25.90 4.31 -33.59
C ALA A 562 -26.73 3.05 -33.93
N ASP A 563 -26.34 2.29 -34.96
CA ASP A 563 -27.06 1.08 -35.38
C ASP A 563 -26.94 -0.06 -34.34
N TYR A 564 -25.88 -0.05 -33.54
CA TYR A 564 -25.65 -1.02 -32.45
C TYR A 564 -26.39 -0.65 -31.16
N LYS A 565 -26.97 0.55 -31.10
CA LYS A 565 -27.72 1.06 -29.94
C LYS A 565 -26.95 0.88 -28.63
N TYR A 566 -25.73 1.43 -28.59
CA TYR A 566 -24.91 1.40 -27.40
C TYR A 566 -25.59 2.09 -26.22
N GLU A 567 -25.63 1.40 -25.09
CA GLU A 567 -26.07 1.97 -23.82
C GLU A 567 -24.92 1.91 -22.80
N ASN A 568 -24.96 2.81 -21.81
CA ASN A 568 -23.97 2.85 -20.72
C ASN A 568 -24.40 1.91 -19.59
N PHE A 569 -23.54 0.94 -19.27
CA PHE A 569 -23.76 -0.06 -18.23
C PHE A 569 -23.01 0.25 -16.93
N GLY A 570 -22.16 1.28 -16.93
CA GLY A 570 -21.40 1.66 -15.76
C GLY A 570 -20.22 2.55 -16.05
N PHE A 571 -19.54 2.92 -14.97
CA PHE A 571 -18.32 3.70 -14.95
C PHE A 571 -17.22 2.94 -14.22
N PHE A 572 -16.01 3.04 -14.77
CA PHE A 572 -14.79 2.55 -14.15
C PHE A 572 -13.78 3.70 -14.05
N MET A 573 -12.72 3.49 -13.29
CA MET A 573 -11.60 4.41 -13.17
C MET A 573 -10.30 3.69 -13.46
N LEU A 574 -9.38 4.40 -14.11
CA LEU A 574 -7.99 4.00 -14.28
C LEU A 574 -7.10 5.04 -13.63
N MET A 575 -6.04 4.60 -12.96
CA MET A 575 -5.24 5.51 -12.15
C MET A 575 -3.79 5.05 -12.01
N ASP A 576 -2.88 6.01 -11.82
CA ASP A 576 -1.49 5.73 -11.50
C ASP A 576 -1.31 5.20 -10.07
N ASP A 577 -0.08 4.84 -9.71
CA ASP A 577 0.23 4.27 -8.39
C ASP A 577 -0.03 5.24 -7.23
N GLN A 578 0.09 6.55 -7.45
CA GLN A 578 -0.15 7.53 -6.40
C GLN A 578 -1.65 7.61 -6.08
N TRP A 579 -2.50 7.63 -7.10
CA TRP A 579 -3.95 7.54 -6.93
C TRP A 579 -4.41 6.19 -6.40
N GLN A 580 -3.75 5.09 -6.80
CA GLN A 580 -4.03 3.76 -6.26
C GLN A 580 -3.77 3.70 -4.75
N GLY A 581 -2.73 4.39 -4.26
CA GLY A 581 -2.49 4.55 -2.82
C GLY A 581 -3.66 5.23 -2.10
N ILE A 582 -4.18 6.32 -2.66
CA ILE A 582 -5.37 7.03 -2.12
C ILE A 582 -6.61 6.14 -2.17
N ARG A 583 -6.85 5.45 -3.28
CA ARG A 583 -7.99 4.52 -3.43
C ARG A 583 -7.98 3.43 -2.36
N ASN A 584 -6.82 2.82 -2.14
CA ASN A 584 -6.62 1.80 -1.12
C ASN A 584 -6.89 2.35 0.28
N PHE A 585 -6.38 3.54 0.58
CA PHE A 585 -6.59 4.20 1.85
C PHE A 585 -8.07 4.47 2.13
N ILE A 586 -8.82 5.02 1.16
CA ILE A 586 -10.25 5.31 1.35
C ILE A 586 -11.14 4.06 1.16
N GLU A 587 -10.54 2.88 0.97
CA GLU A 587 -11.26 1.62 0.74
C GLU A 587 -12.30 1.71 -0.38
N PHE A 588 -11.99 2.42 -1.47
CA PHE A 588 -12.91 2.57 -2.57
C PHE A 588 -12.73 1.46 -3.60
N ASP A 589 -13.75 0.59 -3.74
CA ASP A 589 -13.74 -0.56 -4.65
C ASP A 589 -12.60 -1.56 -4.37
N VAL A 590 -12.17 -1.67 -3.11
CA VAL A 590 -11.13 -2.62 -2.70
C VAL A 590 -11.73 -3.95 -2.23
N ASP A 591 -10.94 -5.01 -2.30
CA ASP A 591 -11.28 -6.31 -1.73
C ASP A 591 -11.46 -6.19 -0.21
N THR A 592 -12.69 -6.39 0.27
CA THR A 592 -13.05 -6.34 1.69
C THR A 592 -13.63 -7.66 2.20
N SER A 593 -13.79 -8.73 1.39
CA SER A 593 -14.52 -9.93 1.86
C SER A 593 -13.69 -11.01 2.52
N PHE A 594 -12.38 -10.80 2.70
CA PHE A 594 -11.63 -11.52 3.73
C PHE A 594 -11.92 -11.02 5.16
N LEU A 595 -12.93 -10.16 5.36
CA LEU A 595 -13.22 -9.51 6.65
C LEU A 595 -14.51 -10.01 7.35
N GLN A 596 -15.22 -11.03 6.84
CA GLN A 596 -16.50 -11.46 7.43
C GLN A 596 -16.75 -12.99 7.52
N LEU A 597 -15.72 -13.84 7.43
CA LEU A 597 -15.87 -15.28 7.75
C LEU A 597 -15.09 -15.68 8.99
#